data_AF-A0A6I9XPM3-F1
#
_entry.id   AF-A0A6I9XPM3-F1
#
_cell.length_a   1.000
_cell.length_b   1.000
_cell.length_c   1.000
_cell.angle_alpha   90.00
_cell.angle_beta   90.00
_cell.angle_gamma   90.00
#
_symmetry.space_group_name_H-M   'P 1'
#
loop_
_entity.id
_entity.type
_entity.pdbx_description
1 polymer ?
#
loop_
_entity_poly.entity_id
_entity_poly.type
_entity_poly.pdbx_seq_one_letter_code
_entity_poly.pdbx_strand_id
1 'polypeptide(L)'
;MEGLFLPVGVDLHQITILPKTEWQRIQDSLTARARETEQILAEKKARKDLHLKSQALVNNWTHTIAGMSQQKLKAKKVRQKIEEEEKRKADLEEAKYQAQMRKEKIEEAKLKQYYETDRVKSFHRALLYSEVLKERDAQIEFKKQHKNLYKSKNEAIERERLKAVQLQEEKDKLQHMKRVQTAKDQLAQIKEHEHLANISKLEEKKEMEELQKLTKLYYLEMQEKEQSQREEKVKRRQAHLAYVADQVTLRAIEKQKQEEEDERIQTHFKAKQAMDKLKKTKEEELRRLMEEQRERITNRLLARSKKKMGDEDERVAREIAEKEEEQAKEEQAKEEKLQADLKSIAAHRINVIKKKEEKEKEEKLEDQKILIGLMEADRIYQELEKDKIHRNYCANLKLQEAHVAQIADKIARGENEKQQDDEYVRQQELIALCTEQEFQKYANKVIDQQSKTTQNLYPLLKRLHESIRTSSGPVYSEDQYCGEKRSIQPPYTGETAQEMKLLNEQKYDDTKTRLGFTW
;
A
#
# COMPACT_ATOMS: atom_id res chain seq x y z
N MET A 1 13.75 -126.21 41.48
CA MET A 1 13.13 -127.50 41.82
C MET A 1 11.64 -127.35 41.57
N GLU A 2 11.21 -127.54 40.33
CA GLU A 2 9.81 -127.56 39.90
C GLU A 2 9.78 -128.36 38.60
N GLY A 3 8.83 -129.29 38.47
CA GLY A 3 8.91 -130.38 37.50
C GLY A 3 8.31 -130.01 36.14
N LEU A 4 9.11 -130.08 35.08
CA LEU A 4 8.59 -130.15 33.71
C LEU A 4 7.95 -131.53 33.50
N PHE A 5 6.62 -131.57 33.38
CA PHE A 5 5.90 -132.74 32.88
C PHE A 5 6.34 -133.02 31.44
N LEU A 6 6.89 -134.20 31.19
CA LEU A 6 7.08 -134.72 29.83
C LEU A 6 5.75 -135.28 29.31
N PRO A 7 5.31 -134.92 28.08
CA PRO A 7 4.19 -135.59 27.45
C PRO A 7 4.55 -137.05 27.13
N VAL A 8 3.60 -137.96 27.31
CA VAL A 8 3.81 -139.40 27.15
C VAL A 8 4.10 -139.73 25.68
N GLY A 9 5.30 -140.23 25.37
CA GLY A 9 5.64 -140.73 24.03
C GLY A 9 7.04 -140.43 23.48
N VAL A 10 8.02 -139.99 24.29
CA VAL A 10 9.38 -139.67 23.82
C VAL A 10 10.42 -140.61 24.44
N ASP A 11 11.28 -141.21 23.62
CA ASP A 11 12.37 -142.10 24.04
C ASP A 11 13.60 -141.32 24.53
N LEU A 12 14.11 -141.67 25.70
CA LEU A 12 15.20 -140.99 26.39
C LEU A 12 16.58 -141.19 25.72
N HIS A 13 16.74 -142.20 24.87
CA HIS A 13 18.02 -142.52 24.22
C HIS A 13 18.44 -141.53 23.13
N GLN A 14 17.61 -140.55 22.77
CA GLN A 14 17.87 -139.60 21.68
C GLN A 14 18.25 -138.18 22.14
N ILE A 15 18.48 -137.96 23.44
CA ILE A 15 18.71 -136.62 24.02
C ILE A 15 20.18 -136.39 24.37
N THR A 16 20.92 -135.71 23.49
CA THR A 16 22.31 -135.27 23.74
C THR A 16 22.35 -134.04 24.66
N ILE A 17 22.65 -134.23 25.94
CA ILE A 17 22.73 -133.13 26.92
C ILE A 17 24.05 -132.36 26.76
N LEU A 18 24.01 -131.21 26.09
CA LEU A 18 25.16 -130.31 25.97
C LEU A 18 25.44 -129.55 27.28
N PRO A 19 26.70 -129.45 27.73
CA PRO A 19 27.04 -128.62 28.89
C PRO A 19 26.92 -127.13 28.55
N LYS A 20 26.42 -126.35 29.52
CA LYS A 20 26.09 -124.92 29.34
C LYS A 20 27.25 -124.07 28.81
N THR A 21 28.48 -124.39 29.19
CA THR A 21 29.70 -123.70 28.73
C THR A 21 29.96 -123.88 27.24
N GLU A 22 29.81 -125.09 26.70
CA GLU A 22 29.95 -125.35 25.26
C GLU A 22 28.78 -124.76 24.46
N TRP A 23 27.55 -124.83 25.01
CA TRP A 23 26.41 -124.15 24.40
C TRP A 23 26.65 -122.63 24.30
N GLN A 24 27.13 -121.99 25.37
CA GLN A 24 27.51 -120.58 25.36
C GLN A 24 28.67 -120.31 24.40
N ARG A 25 29.71 -121.15 24.35
CA ARG A 25 30.83 -121.01 23.39
C ARG A 25 30.37 -121.08 21.93
N ILE A 26 29.48 -122.01 21.60
CA ILE A 26 28.88 -122.14 20.27
C ILE A 26 28.03 -120.92 19.95
N GLN A 27 27.12 -120.52 20.84
CA GLN A 27 26.24 -119.37 20.63
C GLN A 27 27.02 -118.05 20.57
N ASP A 28 28.08 -117.88 21.36
CA ASP A 28 29.01 -116.76 21.30
C ASP A 28 29.81 -116.77 20.00
N SER A 29 30.27 -117.93 19.49
CA SER A 29 30.98 -118.01 18.22
C SER A 29 30.09 -117.69 17.00
N LEU A 30 28.83 -118.13 17.02
CA LEU A 30 27.84 -117.82 15.99
C LEU A 30 27.43 -116.35 16.03
N THR A 31 27.33 -115.76 17.23
CA THR A 31 26.97 -114.34 17.39
C THR A 31 28.16 -113.38 17.42
N ALA A 32 29.42 -113.85 17.46
CA ALA A 32 30.61 -112.99 17.49
C ALA A 32 30.62 -111.99 16.33
N ARG A 33 30.43 -112.47 15.10
CA ARG A 33 30.38 -111.64 13.90
C ARG A 33 29.20 -110.65 13.90
N ALA A 34 28.07 -111.05 14.50
CA ALA A 34 26.92 -110.16 14.68
C ALA A 34 27.25 -109.06 15.71
N ARG A 35 27.79 -109.42 16.88
CA ARG A 35 28.24 -108.48 17.93
C ARG A 35 29.29 -107.51 17.43
N GLU A 36 30.25 -107.96 16.61
CA GLU A 36 31.21 -107.08 15.93
C GLU A 36 30.50 -106.07 15.02
N THR A 37 29.55 -106.51 14.19
CA THR A 37 28.77 -105.58 13.35
C THR A 37 27.88 -104.63 14.17
N GLU A 38 27.28 -105.10 15.27
CA GLU A 38 26.50 -104.28 16.20
C GLU A 38 27.37 -103.25 16.91
N GLN A 39 28.58 -103.63 17.35
CA GLN A 39 29.56 -102.71 17.95
C GLN A 39 30.01 -101.66 16.92
N ILE A 40 30.32 -102.05 15.69
CA ILE A 40 30.68 -101.13 14.60
C ILE A 40 29.52 -100.19 14.25
N LEU A 41 28.27 -100.66 14.29
CA LEU A 41 27.08 -99.84 14.06
C LEU A 41 26.79 -98.89 15.23
N ALA A 42 26.93 -99.37 16.48
CA ALA A 42 26.79 -98.57 17.68
C ALA A 42 27.89 -97.50 17.76
N GLU A 43 29.12 -97.82 17.40
CA GLU A 43 30.21 -96.84 17.33
C GLU A 43 29.98 -95.82 16.21
N LYS A 44 29.56 -96.25 15.00
CA LYS A 44 29.15 -95.34 13.93
C LYS A 44 27.99 -94.43 14.34
N LYS A 45 27.04 -94.93 15.15
CA LYS A 45 25.95 -94.13 15.72
C LYS A 45 26.48 -93.13 16.74
N ALA A 46 27.27 -93.56 17.73
CA ALA A 46 27.88 -92.70 18.73
C ALA A 46 28.76 -91.60 18.09
N ARG A 47 29.55 -91.93 17.05
CA ARG A 47 30.32 -90.95 16.27
C ARG A 47 29.43 -89.92 15.56
N LYS A 48 28.27 -90.33 15.00
CA LYS A 48 27.27 -89.41 14.43
C LYS A 48 26.62 -88.54 15.50
N ASP A 49 26.23 -89.12 16.64
CA ASP A 49 25.60 -88.40 17.75
C ASP A 49 26.57 -87.37 18.37
N LEU A 50 27.86 -87.69 18.46
CA LEU A 50 28.92 -86.76 18.86
C LEU A 50 29.16 -85.67 17.79
N HIS A 51 29.11 -86.00 16.50
CA HIS A 51 29.22 -85.01 15.43
C HIS A 51 28.06 -84.00 15.46
N LEU A 52 26.81 -84.48 15.65
CA LEU A 52 25.63 -83.61 15.79
C LEU A 52 25.72 -82.71 17.04
N LYS A 53 26.19 -83.25 18.18
CA LYS A 53 26.47 -82.46 19.39
C LYS A 53 27.54 -81.39 19.14
N SER A 54 28.62 -81.74 18.45
CA SER A 54 29.68 -80.79 18.06
C SER A 54 29.15 -79.70 17.13
N GLN A 55 28.36 -80.05 16.12
CA GLN A 55 27.72 -79.09 15.21
C GLN A 55 26.78 -78.13 15.95
N ALA A 56 25.98 -78.62 16.90
CA ALA A 56 25.11 -77.80 17.73
C ALA A 56 25.89 -76.81 18.62
N LEU A 57 27.06 -77.21 19.14
CA LEU A 57 27.96 -76.32 19.89
C LEU A 57 28.57 -75.24 18.96
N VAL A 58 29.11 -75.63 17.81
CA VAL A 58 29.74 -74.73 16.82
C VAL A 58 28.74 -73.72 16.24
N ASN A 59 27.47 -74.08 16.10
CA ASN A 59 26.40 -73.16 15.69
C ASN A 59 26.20 -71.99 16.68
N ASN A 60 26.49 -72.21 17.97
CA ASN A 60 26.42 -71.18 19.01
C ASN A 60 27.73 -70.39 19.17
N TRP A 61 28.80 -70.75 18.46
CA TRP A 61 30.09 -70.05 18.54
C TRP A 61 30.10 -68.79 17.67
N THR A 62 30.13 -67.63 18.34
CA THR A 62 30.17 -66.28 17.74
C THR A 62 31.36 -66.06 16.80
N HIS A 63 32.51 -66.66 17.10
CA HIS A 63 33.78 -66.44 16.40
C HIS A 63 34.01 -67.36 15.18
N THR A 64 33.08 -68.29 14.90
CA THR A 64 33.07 -69.05 13.64
C THR A 64 32.90 -68.09 12.45
N ILE A 65 33.54 -68.33 11.30
CA ILE A 65 33.47 -67.47 10.11
C ILE A 65 32.00 -67.15 9.71
N ALA A 66 31.12 -68.14 9.77
CA ALA A 66 29.69 -67.97 9.53
C ALA A 66 29.01 -67.08 10.59
N GLY A 67 29.35 -67.26 11.88
CA GLY A 67 28.87 -66.44 12.99
C GLY A 67 29.31 -64.98 12.88
N MET A 68 30.58 -64.73 12.58
CA MET A 68 31.13 -63.40 12.32
C MET A 68 30.50 -62.74 11.08
N SER A 69 30.22 -63.51 10.02
CA SER A 69 29.50 -63.02 8.84
C SER A 69 28.06 -62.61 9.19
N GLN A 70 27.33 -63.46 9.92
CA GLN A 70 25.99 -63.12 10.43
C GLN A 70 26.01 -61.90 11.38
N GLN A 71 27.02 -61.76 12.23
CA GLN A 71 27.18 -60.58 13.09
C GLN A 71 27.43 -59.32 12.25
N LYS A 72 28.32 -59.36 11.24
CA LYS A 72 28.54 -58.25 10.31
C LYS A 72 27.27 -57.87 9.55
N LEU A 73 26.47 -58.85 9.10
CA LEU A 73 25.18 -58.62 8.45
C LEU A 73 24.13 -58.02 9.40
N LYS A 74 24.04 -58.51 10.64
CA LYS A 74 23.16 -57.96 11.69
C LYS A 74 23.58 -56.52 12.03
N ALA A 75 24.86 -56.26 12.23
CA ALA A 75 25.40 -54.92 12.49
C ALA A 75 25.19 -53.96 11.31
N LYS A 76 25.34 -54.42 10.05
CA LYS A 76 25.02 -53.62 8.87
C LYS A 76 23.52 -53.26 8.83
N LYS A 77 22.62 -54.22 9.07
CA LYS A 77 21.18 -53.96 9.15
C LYS A 77 20.81 -52.99 10.28
N VAL A 78 21.47 -53.06 11.43
CA VAL A 78 21.27 -52.10 12.54
C VAL A 78 21.75 -50.70 12.15
N ARG A 79 22.94 -50.56 11.54
CA ARG A 79 23.42 -49.27 11.03
C ARG A 79 22.49 -48.67 9.98
N GLN A 80 22.02 -49.48 9.02
CA GLN A 80 21.08 -49.02 8.00
C GLN A 80 19.75 -48.55 8.60
N LYS A 81 19.22 -49.24 9.63
CA LYS A 81 18.04 -48.78 10.36
C LYS A 81 18.26 -47.45 11.08
N ILE A 82 19.40 -47.29 11.75
CA ILE A 82 19.75 -46.02 12.43
C ILE A 82 19.86 -44.89 11.40
N GLU A 83 20.53 -45.13 10.27
CA GLU A 83 20.68 -44.16 9.17
C GLU A 83 19.33 -43.82 8.50
N GLU A 84 18.40 -44.78 8.36
CA GLU A 84 17.03 -44.54 7.93
C GLU A 84 16.20 -43.76 8.97
N GLU A 85 16.37 -44.04 10.26
CA GLU A 85 15.69 -43.32 11.35
C GLU A 85 16.22 -41.90 11.50
N GLU A 86 17.51 -41.66 11.25
CA GLU A 86 18.13 -40.33 11.19
C GLU A 86 17.62 -39.53 9.99
N LYS A 87 17.55 -40.14 8.79
CA LYS A 87 16.94 -39.51 7.61
C LYS A 87 15.48 -39.15 7.84
N ARG A 88 14.67 -40.08 8.39
CA ARG A 88 13.27 -39.81 8.74
C ARG A 88 13.10 -38.70 9.78
N LYS A 89 14.05 -38.52 10.70
CA LYS A 89 14.06 -37.37 11.64
C LYS A 89 14.34 -36.08 10.89
N ALA A 90 15.35 -36.05 10.01
CA ALA A 90 15.66 -34.90 9.16
C ALA A 90 14.47 -34.54 8.25
N ASP A 91 13.84 -35.51 7.59
CA ASP A 91 12.62 -35.32 6.78
C ASP A 91 11.48 -34.69 7.60
N LEU A 92 11.28 -35.15 8.84
CA LEU A 92 10.26 -34.62 9.76
C LEU A 92 10.62 -33.25 10.34
N GLU A 93 11.90 -32.91 10.46
CA GLU A 93 12.38 -31.60 10.92
C GLU A 93 12.34 -30.57 9.80
N GLU A 94 12.75 -30.91 8.58
CA GLU A 94 12.56 -30.06 7.42
C GLU A 94 11.06 -29.88 7.12
N ALA A 95 10.23 -30.92 7.18
CA ALA A 95 8.78 -30.77 7.00
C ALA A 95 8.15 -29.81 8.02
N LYS A 96 8.61 -29.82 9.28
CA LYS A 96 8.19 -28.83 10.30
C LYS A 96 8.68 -27.42 9.96
N TYR A 97 9.95 -27.26 9.55
CA TYR A 97 10.52 -25.98 9.18
C TYR A 97 9.83 -25.38 7.95
N GLN A 98 9.63 -26.15 6.89
CA GLN A 98 8.90 -25.72 5.69
C GLN A 98 7.43 -25.38 6.02
N ALA A 99 6.79 -26.13 6.95
CA ALA A 99 5.46 -25.80 7.44
C ALA A 99 5.43 -24.49 8.27
N GLN A 100 6.45 -24.21 9.08
CA GLN A 100 6.62 -22.94 9.80
C GLN A 100 6.84 -21.78 8.82
N MET A 101 7.80 -21.88 7.89
CA MET A 101 8.05 -20.88 6.85
C MET A 101 6.81 -20.62 5.98
N ARG A 102 6.00 -21.65 5.70
CA ARG A 102 4.70 -21.51 5.01
C ARG A 102 3.67 -20.80 5.89
N LYS A 103 3.58 -21.13 7.18
CA LYS A 103 2.67 -20.48 8.14
C LYS A 103 3.00 -19.00 8.27
N GLU A 104 4.27 -18.66 8.46
CA GLU A 104 4.75 -17.27 8.59
C GLU A 104 4.40 -16.44 7.34
N LYS A 105 4.64 -16.97 6.13
CA LYS A 105 4.25 -16.31 4.87
C LYS A 105 2.73 -16.13 4.74
N ILE A 106 1.93 -17.06 5.27
CA ILE A 106 0.46 -16.92 5.31
C ILE A 106 0.04 -15.87 6.34
N GLU A 107 0.70 -15.79 7.51
CA GLU A 107 0.43 -14.79 8.54
C GLU A 107 0.86 -13.38 8.06
N GLU A 108 1.98 -13.25 7.36
CA GLU A 108 2.43 -12.01 6.71
C GLU A 108 1.46 -11.56 5.60
N ALA A 109 0.98 -12.49 4.75
CA ALA A 109 -0.01 -12.19 3.71
C ALA A 109 -1.36 -11.75 4.31
N LYS A 110 -1.84 -12.42 5.37
CA LYS A 110 -3.04 -12.02 6.11
C LYS A 110 -2.90 -10.63 6.71
N LEU A 111 -1.74 -10.31 7.30
CA LEU A 111 -1.49 -8.98 7.88
C LEU A 111 -1.52 -7.87 6.81
N LYS A 112 -0.93 -8.12 5.64
CA LYS A 112 -1.01 -7.21 4.48
C LYS A 112 -2.44 -7.02 4.01
N GLN A 113 -3.20 -8.10 3.80
CA GLN A 113 -4.61 -8.05 3.42
C GLN A 113 -5.48 -7.28 4.44
N TYR A 114 -5.25 -7.50 5.74
CA TYR A 114 -5.93 -6.77 6.81
C TYR A 114 -5.63 -5.26 6.78
N TYR A 115 -4.37 -4.87 6.62
CA TYR A 115 -3.97 -3.47 6.44
C TYR A 115 -4.42 -2.87 5.09
N GLU A 116 -4.70 -3.70 4.10
CA GLU A 116 -5.30 -3.29 2.82
C GLU A 116 -6.82 -3.09 2.89
N THR A 117 -7.51 -3.45 3.98
CA THR A 117 -8.93 -3.11 4.15
C THR A 117 -9.15 -1.60 4.28
N ASP A 118 -10.18 -1.06 3.63
CA ASP A 118 -10.45 0.38 3.68
C ASP A 118 -10.85 0.86 5.08
N ARG A 119 -11.41 -0.02 5.92
CA ARG A 119 -11.66 0.20 7.35
C ARG A 119 -10.35 0.53 8.09
N VAL A 120 -9.32 -0.31 7.93
CA VAL A 120 -8.01 -0.11 8.56
C VAL A 120 -7.27 1.08 7.93
N LYS A 121 -7.24 1.22 6.61
CA LYS A 121 -6.66 2.40 5.92
C LYS A 121 -7.27 3.72 6.41
N SER A 122 -8.60 3.78 6.59
CA SER A 122 -9.30 4.98 7.07
C SER A 122 -8.91 5.32 8.52
N PHE A 123 -8.73 4.30 9.36
CA PHE A 123 -8.26 4.43 10.74
C PHE A 123 -6.78 4.85 10.81
N HIS A 124 -5.89 4.26 10.00
CA HIS A 124 -4.47 4.68 9.89
C HIS A 124 -4.31 6.13 9.43
N ARG A 125 -5.17 6.60 8.51
CA ARG A 125 -5.20 8.03 8.13
C ARG A 125 -5.60 8.95 9.30
N ALA A 126 -6.48 8.49 10.18
CA ALA A 126 -6.85 9.23 11.39
C ALA A 126 -5.77 9.16 12.49
N LEU A 127 -5.03 8.06 12.57
CA LEU A 127 -3.86 7.90 13.43
C LEU A 127 -2.79 8.94 13.08
N LEU A 128 -2.36 8.95 11.81
CA LEU A 128 -1.42 9.95 11.29
C LEU A 128 -1.90 11.39 11.54
N TYR A 129 -3.20 11.65 11.40
CA TYR A 129 -3.75 12.98 11.69
C TYR A 129 -3.71 13.34 13.19
N SER A 130 -3.91 12.37 14.10
CA SER A 130 -3.73 12.59 15.55
C SER A 130 -2.26 12.86 15.92
N GLU A 131 -1.31 12.25 15.23
CA GLU A 131 0.13 12.48 15.41
C GLU A 131 0.53 13.88 14.90
N VAL A 132 0.01 14.30 13.74
CA VAL A 132 0.19 15.68 13.23
C VAL A 132 -0.43 16.72 14.19
N LEU A 133 -1.56 16.41 14.84
CA LEU A 133 -2.16 17.28 15.86
C LEU A 133 -1.28 17.40 17.11
N LYS A 134 -0.70 16.28 17.59
CA LYS A 134 0.28 16.27 18.69
C LYS A 134 1.50 17.14 18.38
N GLU A 135 2.09 16.99 17.19
CA GLU A 135 3.21 17.84 16.75
C GLU A 135 2.79 19.31 16.67
N ARG A 136 1.54 19.58 16.26
CA ARG A 136 1.04 20.95 16.17
C ARG A 136 0.89 21.62 17.53
N ASP A 137 0.42 20.88 18.54
CA ASP A 137 0.34 21.39 19.91
C ASP A 137 1.75 21.69 20.47
N ALA A 138 2.72 20.80 20.26
CA ALA A 138 4.12 21.03 20.62
C ALA A 138 4.73 22.27 19.92
N GLN A 139 4.44 22.49 18.63
CA GLN A 139 4.84 23.71 17.90
C GLN A 139 4.21 24.98 18.52
N ILE A 140 2.95 24.90 18.96
CA ILE A 140 2.24 26.01 19.61
C ILE A 140 2.86 26.32 20.97
N GLU A 141 3.23 25.32 21.76
CA GLU A 141 3.93 25.49 23.03
C GLU A 141 5.32 26.08 22.86
N PHE A 142 6.12 25.55 21.93
CA PHE A 142 7.42 26.11 21.57
C PHE A 142 7.30 27.58 21.14
N LYS A 143 6.28 27.92 20.35
CA LYS A 143 6.01 29.31 19.94
C LYS A 143 5.58 30.22 21.10
N LYS A 144 4.85 29.71 22.11
CA LYS A 144 4.55 30.43 23.36
C LYS A 144 5.84 30.70 24.15
N GLN A 145 6.67 29.68 24.36
CA GLN A 145 7.96 29.78 25.07
C GLN A 145 8.89 30.80 24.38
N HIS A 146 9.07 30.68 23.06
CA HIS A 146 9.86 31.61 22.25
C HIS A 146 9.37 33.06 22.36
N LYS A 147 8.04 33.29 22.33
CA LYS A 147 7.46 34.62 22.52
C LYS A 147 7.76 35.19 23.92
N ASN A 148 7.74 34.35 24.96
CA ASN A 148 8.04 34.76 26.33
C ASN A 148 9.54 35.05 26.54
N LEU A 149 10.44 34.29 25.91
CA LEU A 149 11.88 34.56 25.91
C LEU A 149 12.20 35.92 25.25
N TYR A 150 11.59 36.20 24.09
CA TYR A 150 11.78 37.49 23.40
C TYR A 150 11.19 38.67 24.20
N LYS A 151 10.06 38.50 24.88
CA LYS A 151 9.54 39.49 25.84
C LYS A 151 10.56 39.79 26.94
N SER A 152 10.99 38.77 27.67
CA SER A 152 11.96 38.91 28.78
C SER A 152 13.27 39.57 28.33
N LYS A 153 13.78 39.21 27.14
CA LYS A 153 14.96 39.85 26.54
C LYS A 153 14.72 41.33 26.22
N ASN A 154 13.58 41.69 25.61
CA ASN A 154 13.24 43.08 25.31
C ASN A 154 13.06 43.89 26.61
N GLU A 155 12.38 43.33 27.60
CA GLU A 155 12.21 43.94 28.93
C GLU A 155 13.56 44.17 29.63
N ALA A 156 14.56 43.31 29.41
CA ALA A 156 15.92 43.53 29.92
C ALA A 156 16.63 44.67 29.18
N ILE A 157 16.54 44.72 27.84
CA ILE A 157 17.09 45.81 27.02
C ILE A 157 16.47 47.16 27.39
N GLU A 158 15.16 47.24 27.62
CA GLU A 158 14.52 48.48 28.07
C GLU A 158 14.95 48.87 29.50
N ARG A 159 15.16 47.89 30.40
CA ARG A 159 15.76 48.16 31.73
C ARG A 159 17.18 48.70 31.64
N GLU A 160 17.98 48.27 30.66
CA GLU A 160 19.32 48.81 30.40
C GLU A 160 19.27 50.22 29.79
N ARG A 161 18.37 50.45 28.83
CA ARG A 161 18.11 51.78 28.25
C ARG A 161 17.70 52.81 29.30
N LEU A 162 16.77 52.46 30.19
CA LEU A 162 16.33 53.33 31.27
C LEU A 162 17.48 53.68 32.24
N LYS A 163 18.33 52.70 32.59
CA LYS A 163 19.54 52.96 33.39
C LYS A 163 20.54 53.89 32.68
N ALA A 164 20.72 53.73 31.37
CA ALA A 164 21.61 54.58 30.59
C ALA A 164 21.10 56.03 30.52
N VAL A 165 19.78 56.23 30.39
CA VAL A 165 19.14 57.55 30.46
C VAL A 165 19.32 58.17 31.86
N GLN A 166 19.05 57.42 32.94
CA GLN A 166 19.24 57.89 34.32
C GLN A 166 20.69 58.32 34.58
N LEU A 167 21.67 57.51 34.18
CA LEU A 167 23.09 57.83 34.31
C LEU A 167 23.50 59.08 33.49
N GLN A 168 22.84 59.32 32.35
CA GLN A 168 23.07 60.53 31.56
C GLN A 168 22.44 61.76 32.22
N GLU A 169 21.21 61.66 32.72
CA GLU A 169 20.59 62.73 33.52
C GLU A 169 21.43 63.11 34.74
N GLU A 170 22.01 62.13 35.45
CA GLU A 170 22.89 62.39 36.59
C GLU A 170 24.16 63.16 36.18
N LYS A 171 24.79 62.77 35.06
CA LYS A 171 25.93 63.51 34.49
C LYS A 171 25.55 64.94 34.12
N ASP A 172 24.38 65.14 33.53
CA ASP A 172 23.93 66.46 33.07
C ASP A 172 23.50 67.35 34.24
N LYS A 173 22.89 66.78 35.30
CA LYS A 173 22.67 67.43 36.60
C LYS A 173 24.01 67.85 37.25
N LEU A 174 25.01 66.97 37.26
CA LEU A 174 26.35 67.28 37.77
C LEU A 174 27.07 68.35 36.95
N GLN A 175 26.96 68.32 35.61
CA GLN A 175 27.48 69.39 34.74
C GLN A 175 26.78 70.73 35.00
N HIS A 176 25.45 70.72 35.12
CA HIS A 176 24.67 71.92 35.44
C HIS A 176 25.11 72.52 36.77
N MET A 177 25.23 71.72 37.83
CA MET A 177 25.72 72.16 39.14
C MET A 177 27.13 72.76 39.06
N LYS A 178 28.05 72.17 38.28
CA LYS A 178 29.38 72.75 38.04
C LYS A 178 29.31 74.10 37.32
N ARG A 179 28.53 74.22 36.25
CA ARG A 179 28.34 75.48 35.50
C ARG A 179 27.74 76.58 36.39
N VAL A 180 26.75 76.23 37.22
CA VAL A 180 26.14 77.14 38.21
C VAL A 180 27.15 77.58 39.27
N GLN A 181 28.04 76.69 39.72
CA GLN A 181 29.09 77.09 40.67
C GLN A 181 30.10 78.03 40.01
N THR A 182 30.66 77.68 38.85
CA THR A 182 31.60 78.56 38.13
C THR A 182 31.01 79.94 37.82
N ALA A 183 29.71 80.02 37.50
CA ALA A 183 29.03 81.30 37.31
C ALA A 183 28.92 82.14 38.60
N LYS A 184 28.76 81.51 39.78
CA LYS A 184 28.82 82.21 41.07
C LYS A 184 30.24 82.69 41.38
N ASP A 185 31.24 81.85 41.10
CA ASP A 185 32.65 82.17 41.35
C ASP A 185 33.09 83.36 40.47
N GLN A 186 32.71 83.36 39.19
CA GLN A 186 32.90 84.49 38.27
C GLN A 186 32.16 85.75 38.72
N LEU A 187 30.93 85.63 39.22
CA LEU A 187 30.17 86.78 39.76
C LEU A 187 30.80 87.35 41.04
N ALA A 188 31.49 86.53 41.84
CA ALA A 188 32.28 87.00 42.98
C ALA A 188 33.54 87.76 42.50
N GLN A 189 34.28 87.21 41.53
CA GLN A 189 35.45 87.87 40.94
C GLN A 189 35.11 89.23 40.30
N ILE A 190 33.98 89.34 39.58
CA ILE A 190 33.53 90.61 39.01
C ILE A 190 33.30 91.65 40.11
N LYS A 191 32.63 91.29 41.21
CA LYS A 191 32.42 92.19 42.34
C LYS A 191 33.72 92.59 43.03
N GLU A 192 34.66 91.65 43.18
CA GLU A 192 36.00 91.94 43.73
C GLU A 192 36.76 92.94 42.84
N HIS A 193 36.73 92.77 41.51
CA HIS A 193 37.27 93.74 40.57
C HIS A 193 36.55 95.10 40.60
N GLU A 194 35.22 95.14 40.77
CA GLU A 194 34.46 96.37 40.96
C GLU A 194 34.87 97.09 42.26
N HIS A 195 35.06 96.35 43.36
CA HIS A 195 35.54 96.91 44.63
C HIS A 195 36.97 97.47 44.48
N LEU A 196 37.90 96.73 43.88
CA LEU A 196 39.27 97.18 43.61
C LEU A 196 39.31 98.41 42.69
N ALA A 197 38.52 98.43 41.61
CA ALA A 197 38.42 99.59 40.73
C ALA A 197 37.82 100.82 41.41
N ASN A 198 36.96 100.63 42.42
CA ASN A 198 36.43 101.73 43.23
C ASN A 198 37.43 102.22 44.29
N ILE A 199 38.36 101.37 44.76
CA ILE A 199 39.50 101.79 45.58
C ILE A 199 40.48 102.63 44.73
N SER A 200 40.85 102.16 43.54
CA SER A 200 41.70 102.90 42.58
C SER A 200 41.17 104.31 42.32
N LYS A 201 39.86 104.45 42.03
CA LYS A 201 39.19 105.76 41.83
C LYS A 201 39.16 106.67 43.08
N LEU A 202 39.43 106.15 44.27
CA LEU A 202 39.60 106.94 45.50
C LEU A 202 41.06 107.31 45.73
N GLU A 203 42.00 106.54 45.19
CA GLU A 203 43.44 106.82 45.24
C GLU A 203 43.82 107.84 44.16
N GLU A 204 43.37 107.66 42.91
CA GLU A 204 43.44 108.64 41.81
C GLU A 204 42.95 110.03 42.22
N LYS A 205 41.93 110.12 43.09
CA LYS A 205 41.43 111.40 43.62
C LYS A 205 42.39 112.05 44.61
N LYS A 206 43.00 111.27 45.52
CA LYS A 206 44.03 111.78 46.44
C LYS A 206 45.25 112.26 45.67
N GLU A 207 45.70 111.47 44.70
CA GLU A 207 46.80 111.83 43.80
C GLU A 207 46.47 113.12 43.02
N MET A 208 45.25 113.27 42.50
CA MET A 208 44.82 114.49 41.83
C MET A 208 44.81 115.71 42.78
N GLU A 209 44.36 115.55 44.03
CA GLU A 209 44.44 116.61 45.04
C GLU A 209 45.89 116.96 45.41
N GLU A 210 46.80 115.99 45.43
CA GLU A 210 48.23 116.20 45.67
C GLU A 210 48.94 116.87 44.49
N LEU A 211 48.64 116.45 43.26
CA LEU A 211 49.07 117.13 42.05
C LEU A 211 48.54 118.57 41.98
N GLN A 212 47.32 118.84 42.44
CA GLN A 212 46.80 120.21 42.56
C GLN A 212 47.54 121.04 43.62
N LYS A 213 47.96 120.44 44.74
CA LYS A 213 48.79 121.11 45.77
C LYS A 213 50.19 121.42 45.20
N LEU A 214 50.82 120.45 44.54
CA LEU A 214 52.14 120.60 43.91
C LEU A 214 52.13 121.63 42.77
N THR A 215 51.09 121.63 41.93
CA THR A 215 50.91 122.62 40.85
C THR A 215 50.81 124.04 41.39
N LYS A 216 50.13 124.26 42.53
CA LYS A 216 50.06 125.58 43.19
C LYS A 216 51.43 126.04 43.69
N LEU A 217 52.24 125.13 44.26
CA LEU A 217 53.61 125.43 44.68
C LEU A 217 54.51 125.80 43.48
N TYR A 218 54.42 125.04 42.38
CA TYR A 218 55.16 125.33 41.15
C TYR A 218 54.81 126.71 40.55
N TYR A 219 53.53 127.11 40.57
CA TYR A 219 53.15 128.45 40.11
C TYR A 219 53.75 129.58 40.96
N LEU A 220 53.93 129.39 42.28
CA LEU A 220 54.60 130.36 43.15
C LEU A 220 56.10 130.44 42.84
N GLU A 221 56.77 129.29 42.75
CA GLU A 221 58.20 129.22 42.39
C GLU A 221 58.48 129.83 41.00
N MET A 222 57.54 129.67 40.06
CA MET A 222 57.60 130.30 38.74
C MET A 222 57.41 131.83 38.79
N GLN A 223 56.60 132.36 39.72
CA GLN A 223 56.48 133.82 39.91
C GLN A 223 57.77 134.41 40.50
N GLU A 224 58.39 133.75 41.47
CA GLU A 224 59.69 134.17 42.02
C GLU A 224 60.78 134.16 40.94
N LYS A 225 60.86 133.09 40.14
CA LYS A 225 61.76 133.01 38.97
C LYS A 225 61.47 134.10 37.93
N GLU A 226 60.21 134.45 37.68
CA GLU A 226 59.88 135.52 36.74
C GLU A 226 60.29 136.91 37.26
N GLN A 227 60.15 137.16 38.58
CA GLN A 227 60.66 138.37 39.22
C GLN A 227 62.18 138.48 39.07
N SER A 228 62.93 137.42 39.41
CA SER A 228 64.38 137.37 39.21
C SER A 228 64.79 137.60 37.75
N GLN A 229 64.06 137.00 36.79
CA GLN A 229 64.31 137.24 35.37
C GLN A 229 63.98 138.66 34.90
N ARG A 230 63.02 139.36 35.53
CA ARG A 230 62.73 140.76 35.21
C ARG A 230 63.89 141.67 35.64
N GLU A 231 64.48 141.43 36.80
CA GLU A 231 65.70 142.13 37.24
C GLU A 231 66.89 141.87 36.30
N GLU A 232 67.11 140.61 35.90
CA GLU A 232 68.12 140.28 34.89
C GLU A 232 67.84 140.98 33.55
N LYS A 233 66.59 141.04 33.09
CA LYS A 233 66.22 141.71 31.83
C LYS A 233 66.49 143.21 31.87
N VAL A 234 66.49 143.86 33.05
CA VAL A 234 66.96 145.25 33.21
C VAL A 234 68.48 145.34 33.03
N LYS A 235 69.25 144.49 33.75
CA LYS A 235 70.72 144.42 33.67
C LYS A 235 71.19 144.11 32.24
N ARG A 236 70.59 143.12 31.58
CA ARG A 236 70.87 142.75 30.18
C ARG A 236 70.51 143.86 29.19
N ARG A 237 69.49 144.69 29.45
CA ARG A 237 69.13 145.84 28.59
C ARG A 237 70.17 146.95 28.66
N GLN A 238 70.72 147.22 29.84
CA GLN A 238 71.84 148.15 30.02
C GLN A 238 73.07 147.67 29.24
N ALA A 239 73.41 146.37 29.32
CA ALA A 239 74.52 145.79 28.55
C ALA A 239 74.26 145.79 27.03
N HIS A 240 73.03 145.49 26.58
CA HIS A 240 72.72 145.44 25.15
C HIS A 240 72.79 146.83 24.48
N LEU A 241 72.45 147.91 25.21
CA LEU A 241 72.59 149.27 24.70
C LEU A 241 74.06 149.65 24.38
N ALA A 242 75.05 149.04 25.07
CA ALA A 242 76.44 149.14 24.65
C ALA A 242 76.70 148.36 23.35
N TYR A 243 76.28 147.08 23.29
CA TYR A 243 76.52 146.20 22.13
C TYR A 243 75.85 146.66 20.81
N VAL A 244 74.72 147.40 20.87
CA VAL A 244 74.10 147.94 19.64
C VAL A 244 74.99 148.97 18.95
N ALA A 245 75.84 149.69 19.69
CA ALA A 245 76.83 150.59 19.09
C ALA A 245 77.85 149.82 18.23
N ASP A 246 78.21 148.60 18.63
CA ASP A 246 79.19 147.77 17.92
C ASP A 246 78.59 147.10 16.67
N GLN A 247 77.40 146.48 16.77
CA GLN A 247 76.93 145.54 15.73
C GLN A 247 76.48 146.19 14.41
N VAL A 248 76.28 147.51 14.38
CA VAL A 248 75.98 148.26 13.13
C VAL A 248 77.09 148.07 12.08
N THR A 249 78.32 147.74 12.51
CA THR A 249 79.49 147.54 11.65
C THR A 249 79.47 146.28 10.77
N LEU A 250 78.68 145.24 11.09
CA LEU A 250 78.93 143.87 10.58
C LEU A 250 77.99 143.37 9.47
N ARG A 251 76.76 143.88 9.35
CA ARG A 251 75.66 143.16 8.67
C ARG A 251 75.60 143.20 7.14
N ALA A 252 76.63 143.69 6.45
CA ALA A 252 76.58 144.06 5.03
C ALA A 252 76.88 142.93 4.01
N ILE A 253 76.96 141.65 4.41
CA ILE A 253 77.88 140.69 3.75
C ILE A 253 77.24 139.48 3.01
N GLU A 254 76.07 138.93 3.40
CA GLU A 254 75.89 137.45 3.36
C GLU A 254 74.85 136.83 2.37
N LYS A 255 74.14 137.58 1.53
CA LYS A 255 72.76 137.21 1.09
C LYS A 255 72.57 136.61 -0.35
N GLN A 256 73.24 135.51 -0.75
CA GLN A 256 73.24 135.03 -2.17
C GLN A 256 73.18 133.48 -2.35
N LYS A 257 72.00 132.84 -2.59
CA LYS A 257 71.83 131.34 -2.58
C LYS A 257 70.90 130.64 -3.64
N GLN A 258 70.07 129.63 -3.30
CA GLN A 258 70.01 128.28 -3.95
C GLN A 258 68.67 127.50 -3.68
N GLU A 259 68.16 126.67 -4.63
CA GLU A 259 66.94 125.79 -4.56
C GLU A 259 67.06 124.51 -5.49
N GLU A 260 66.22 123.44 -5.35
CA GLU A 260 66.44 122.07 -5.93
C GLU A 260 65.27 121.29 -6.66
N GLU A 261 64.92 119.99 -6.36
CA GLU A 261 64.93 118.90 -7.40
C GLU A 261 63.71 117.97 -7.80
N ASP A 262 62.88 117.39 -6.90
CA ASP A 262 62.50 115.93 -6.97
C ASP A 262 61.15 115.44 -7.62
N GLU A 263 61.13 114.19 -8.17
CA GLU A 263 59.96 113.29 -8.52
C GLU A 263 60.45 111.85 -8.91
N ARG A 264 59.60 110.95 -9.47
CA ARG A 264 59.80 110.09 -10.69
C ARG A 264 59.27 108.62 -10.58
N ILE A 265 57.98 108.37 -10.25
CA ILE A 265 57.61 107.14 -9.48
C ILE A 265 56.73 105.96 -10.04
N GLN A 266 55.75 106.10 -10.94
CA GLN A 266 54.57 105.16 -11.00
C GLN A 266 54.60 103.97 -12.03
N THR A 267 53.89 102.83 -11.77
CA THR A 267 53.94 101.57 -12.59
C THR A 267 52.61 100.78 -12.89
N HIS A 268 52.42 99.50 -12.46
CA HIS A 268 51.55 98.48 -13.14
C HIS A 268 50.70 97.52 -12.25
N PHE A 269 49.77 96.71 -12.80
CA PHE A 269 48.72 95.96 -12.05
C PHE A 269 48.03 94.66 -12.65
N LYS A 270 47.98 94.39 -13.97
CA LYS A 270 46.77 93.75 -14.61
C LYS A 270 46.95 92.30 -15.19
N ALA A 271 46.19 91.23 -14.78
CA ALA A 271 46.29 89.87 -15.42
C ALA A 271 45.26 88.67 -15.24
N LYS A 272 44.08 88.72 -14.55
CA LYS A 272 43.56 87.49 -13.82
C LYS A 272 42.19 86.78 -14.16
N GLN A 273 41.54 86.87 -15.34
CA GLN A 273 40.06 86.63 -15.43
C GLN A 273 39.46 85.40 -16.22
N ALA A 274 40.21 84.37 -16.67
CA ALA A 274 39.77 83.56 -17.84
C ALA A 274 39.08 82.17 -17.68
N MET A 275 39.05 81.49 -16.52
CA MET A 275 39.02 80.01 -16.49
C MET A 275 37.67 79.24 -16.38
N ASP A 276 36.52 79.87 -16.09
CA ASP A 276 35.42 79.19 -15.37
C ASP A 276 34.30 78.46 -16.18
N LYS A 277 34.39 78.30 -17.50
CA LYS A 277 33.19 78.02 -18.35
C LYS A 277 32.83 76.55 -18.69
N LEU A 278 33.54 75.53 -18.22
CA LEU A 278 33.58 74.20 -18.87
C LEU A 278 32.77 73.02 -18.25
N LYS A 279 31.90 73.22 -17.24
CA LYS A 279 31.41 72.11 -16.38
C LYS A 279 29.92 71.68 -16.48
N LYS A 280 29.12 72.13 -17.44
CA LYS A 280 27.63 72.10 -17.35
C LYS A 280 26.84 71.10 -18.23
N THR A 281 27.44 70.11 -18.90
CA THR A 281 26.79 69.38 -20.01
C THR A 281 26.77 67.84 -19.85
N LYS A 282 26.29 67.30 -18.71
CA LYS A 282 26.38 65.85 -18.42
C LYS A 282 25.19 65.21 -17.66
N GLU A 283 24.09 65.91 -17.40
CA GLU A 283 23.02 65.45 -16.47
C GLU A 283 21.71 64.97 -17.13
N GLU A 284 21.60 64.95 -18.47
CA GLU A 284 20.29 64.83 -19.16
C GLU A 284 19.87 63.41 -19.58
N GLU A 285 20.73 62.39 -19.49
CA GLU A 285 20.49 61.06 -20.09
C GLU A 285 19.55 60.12 -19.29
N LEU A 286 19.16 60.46 -18.06
CA LEU A 286 18.65 59.48 -17.07
C LEU A 286 17.12 59.29 -16.98
N ARG A 287 16.31 59.60 -18.02
CA ARG A 287 14.83 59.69 -17.89
C ARG A 287 13.96 59.14 -19.03
N ARG A 288 14.25 57.97 -19.64
CA ARG A 288 13.41 57.48 -20.77
C ARG A 288 13.08 55.98 -20.93
N LEU A 289 13.37 55.11 -19.96
CA LEU A 289 13.12 53.66 -20.07
C LEU A 289 12.49 53.04 -18.80
N MET A 290 11.25 53.43 -18.47
CA MET A 290 10.58 53.03 -17.22
C MET A 290 9.07 52.74 -17.34
N GLU A 291 8.54 52.43 -18.53
CA GLU A 291 7.08 52.42 -18.76
C GLU A 291 6.47 51.19 -19.49
N GLU A 292 7.25 50.16 -19.83
CA GLU A 292 6.73 48.88 -20.37
C GLU A 292 6.36 47.88 -19.23
N GLN A 293 5.39 48.27 -18.40
CA GLN A 293 5.10 47.58 -17.13
C GLN A 293 3.67 46.99 -17.02
N ARG A 294 2.85 47.00 -18.09
CA ARG A 294 1.37 46.96 -17.93
C ARG A 294 0.52 45.92 -18.67
N GLU A 295 1.04 45.11 -19.60
CA GLU A 295 0.29 43.97 -20.17
C GLU A 295 1.13 42.69 -20.04
N ARG A 296 1.00 41.84 -19.00
CA ARG A 296 -0.12 41.60 -18.05
C ARG A 296 -1.34 41.02 -18.79
N ILE A 297 -1.75 39.81 -18.42
CA ILE A 297 -2.95 39.13 -18.96
C ILE A 297 -2.81 38.85 -20.48
N THR A 298 -2.14 37.77 -20.88
CA THR A 298 -2.94 36.61 -21.33
C THR A 298 -2.30 35.26 -20.94
N ASN A 299 -2.45 34.95 -19.65
CA ASN A 299 -3.10 33.71 -19.23
C ASN A 299 -2.84 32.43 -20.05
N ARG A 300 -1.71 31.76 -19.76
CA ARG A 300 -1.72 30.62 -18.82
C ARG A 300 -2.74 29.48 -19.06
N LEU A 301 -3.25 29.32 -20.29
CA LEU A 301 -4.08 28.19 -20.75
C LEU A 301 -3.44 27.38 -21.88
N LEU A 302 -2.37 27.87 -22.51
CA LEU A 302 -1.62 27.17 -23.57
C LEU A 302 -0.66 26.08 -23.05
N ALA A 303 -0.94 25.51 -21.88
CA ALA A 303 -0.34 24.27 -21.43
C ALA A 303 -1.34 23.47 -20.56
N ARG A 304 -1.56 22.20 -20.94
CA ARG A 304 -2.18 21.11 -20.15
C ARG A 304 -3.68 20.80 -20.32
N SER A 305 -4.14 20.67 -21.57
CA SER A 305 -5.05 19.57 -21.94
C SER A 305 -4.49 18.84 -23.18
N LYS A 306 -3.56 17.90 -23.02
CA LYS A 306 -3.84 16.44 -22.88
C LYS A 306 -4.78 15.93 -24.00
N LYS A 307 -4.24 15.45 -25.12
CA LYS A 307 -3.80 14.05 -25.37
C LYS A 307 -4.93 13.07 -25.76
N LYS A 308 -4.85 12.61 -27.03
CA LYS A 308 -5.06 11.24 -27.60
C LYS A 308 -6.33 10.89 -28.41
N MET A 309 -6.03 10.37 -29.63
CA MET A 309 -6.61 9.20 -30.35
C MET A 309 -8.00 9.32 -31.02
N GLY A 310 -8.15 8.64 -32.18
CA GLY A 310 -9.40 8.09 -32.71
C GLY A 310 -9.64 6.68 -32.11
N ASP A 311 -10.03 5.62 -32.84
CA ASP A 311 -10.08 5.34 -34.30
C ASP A 311 -10.97 4.05 -34.45
N GLU A 312 -11.79 3.69 -35.47
CA GLU A 312 -12.36 4.28 -36.72
C GLU A 312 -13.64 3.47 -37.16
N ASP A 313 -14.26 3.66 -38.36
CA ASP A 313 -15.62 3.15 -38.77
C ASP A 313 -15.63 1.97 -39.79
N GLU A 314 -16.39 0.87 -39.56
CA GLU A 314 -16.63 -0.19 -40.60
C GLU A 314 -17.81 -1.18 -40.27
N ARG A 315 -18.98 -1.12 -40.96
CA ARG A 315 -20.05 -2.17 -40.86
C ARG A 315 -21.24 -2.17 -41.87
N VAL A 316 -21.06 -2.34 -43.19
CA VAL A 316 -22.18 -2.65 -44.12
C VAL A 316 -21.77 -3.64 -45.22
N ALA A 317 -22.25 -4.90 -45.18
CA ALA A 317 -21.97 -5.90 -46.23
C ALA A 317 -22.89 -7.16 -46.24
N ARG A 318 -24.12 -7.04 -46.78
CA ARG A 318 -24.84 -8.08 -47.57
C ARG A 318 -26.31 -7.73 -47.85
N GLU A 319 -26.74 -7.87 -49.11
CA GLU A 319 -28.09 -8.30 -49.51
C GLU A 319 -28.06 -8.80 -50.98
N ILE A 320 -29.17 -9.42 -51.42
CA ILE A 320 -29.50 -9.89 -52.79
C ILE A 320 -28.79 -11.17 -53.27
N ALA A 321 -29.61 -12.21 -53.47
CA ALA A 321 -29.39 -13.32 -54.39
C ALA A 321 -30.76 -13.86 -54.83
N GLU A 322 -31.03 -13.96 -56.15
CA GLU A 322 -32.00 -14.89 -56.76
C GLU A 322 -32.09 -14.70 -58.29
N LYS A 323 -32.01 -15.80 -59.05
CA LYS A 323 -32.59 -16.00 -60.39
C LYS A 323 -32.31 -17.42 -60.93
N GLU A 324 -33.18 -17.86 -61.85
CA GLU A 324 -33.12 -19.04 -62.74
C GLU A 324 -33.75 -20.37 -62.25
N GLU A 325 -34.67 -20.89 -63.07
CA GLU A 325 -35.55 -22.05 -62.85
C GLU A 325 -35.99 -22.58 -64.24
N GLU A 326 -35.44 -23.69 -64.74
CA GLU A 326 -35.86 -24.26 -66.05
C GLU A 326 -35.40 -25.73 -66.28
N GLN A 327 -36.33 -26.72 -66.34
CA GLN A 327 -36.22 -28.04 -67.04
C GLN A 327 -37.42 -28.97 -66.76
N ALA A 328 -37.91 -29.75 -67.76
CA ALA A 328 -39.06 -30.67 -67.62
C ALA A 328 -39.27 -31.68 -68.78
N LYS A 329 -40.14 -32.70 -68.56
CA LYS A 329 -40.89 -33.58 -69.51
C LYS A 329 -40.18 -34.77 -70.23
N GLU A 330 -40.75 -35.98 -70.11
CA GLU A 330 -40.69 -37.09 -71.12
C GLU A 330 -41.73 -38.21 -70.81
N GLU A 331 -42.31 -38.90 -71.82
CA GLU A 331 -43.46 -39.83 -71.62
C GLU A 331 -43.81 -40.80 -72.81
N GLN A 332 -44.64 -41.83 -72.56
CA GLN A 332 -45.51 -42.65 -73.49
C GLN A 332 -44.95 -43.68 -74.53
N ALA A 333 -45.45 -44.95 -74.47
CA ALA A 333 -45.77 -45.91 -75.58
C ALA A 333 -45.88 -47.41 -75.13
N LYS A 334 -46.91 -48.20 -75.55
CA LYS A 334 -47.03 -49.70 -75.56
C LYS A 334 -48.45 -50.23 -75.89
N GLU A 335 -48.59 -51.44 -76.48
CA GLU A 335 -49.88 -52.17 -76.63
C GLU A 335 -49.72 -53.69 -77.02
N GLU A 336 -50.84 -54.36 -77.38
CA GLU A 336 -51.12 -55.65 -78.07
C GLU A 336 -50.90 -57.00 -77.32
N LYS A 337 -51.47 -58.08 -77.91
CA LYS A 337 -51.15 -59.55 -77.81
C LYS A 337 -52.12 -60.46 -76.99
N LEU A 338 -53.40 -60.58 -77.38
CA LEU A 338 -54.46 -61.03 -76.44
C LEU A 338 -55.44 -62.19 -76.81
N GLN A 339 -55.34 -62.94 -77.94
CA GLN A 339 -56.28 -64.08 -78.17
C GLN A 339 -55.88 -65.15 -79.23
N ALA A 340 -56.08 -66.43 -78.90
CA ALA A 340 -56.30 -67.56 -79.85
C ALA A 340 -57.13 -68.76 -79.29
N ASP A 341 -57.58 -68.74 -78.02
CA ASP A 341 -57.44 -69.92 -77.14
C ASP A 341 -58.71 -70.78 -76.85
N LEU A 342 -59.77 -70.67 -77.67
CA LEU A 342 -61.15 -70.85 -77.16
C LEU A 342 -61.80 -72.26 -77.20
N LYS A 343 -61.23 -73.31 -77.80
CA LYS A 343 -62.01 -74.56 -78.11
C LYS A 343 -61.64 -75.87 -77.41
N SER A 344 -60.47 -76.00 -76.78
CA SER A 344 -60.12 -77.18 -75.95
C SER A 344 -61.03 -77.34 -74.70
N ILE A 345 -61.75 -76.27 -74.38
CA ILE A 345 -62.52 -76.01 -73.16
C ILE A 345 -63.72 -76.96 -72.95
N ALA A 346 -64.18 -77.69 -73.96
CA ALA A 346 -65.51 -78.33 -73.95
C ALA A 346 -65.60 -79.69 -73.20
N ALA A 347 -64.94 -80.76 -73.69
CA ALA A 347 -65.09 -82.11 -73.11
C ALA A 347 -64.54 -82.20 -71.67
N HIS A 348 -63.55 -81.36 -71.36
CA HIS A 348 -63.08 -81.04 -70.02
C HIS A 348 -64.22 -80.85 -69.00
N ARG A 349 -65.32 -80.17 -69.40
CA ARG A 349 -66.42 -79.73 -68.51
C ARG A 349 -67.11 -80.85 -67.74
N ILE A 350 -67.38 -82.02 -68.34
CA ILE A 350 -68.22 -83.04 -67.67
C ILE A 350 -67.43 -83.81 -66.62
N ASN A 351 -66.16 -84.14 -66.91
CA ASN A 351 -65.28 -84.76 -65.91
C ASN A 351 -64.82 -83.72 -64.86
N VAL A 352 -64.77 -82.43 -65.23
CA VAL A 352 -64.71 -81.33 -64.27
C VAL A 352 -65.93 -81.30 -63.36
N ILE A 353 -67.17 -81.44 -63.85
CA ILE A 353 -68.37 -81.37 -62.99
C ILE A 353 -68.34 -82.40 -61.86
N LYS A 354 -68.06 -83.68 -62.12
CA LYS A 354 -68.01 -84.68 -61.04
C LYS A 354 -66.86 -84.44 -60.06
N LYS A 355 -65.66 -84.16 -60.58
CA LYS A 355 -64.52 -83.78 -59.72
C LYS A 355 -64.79 -82.47 -58.97
N LYS A 356 -65.62 -81.58 -59.50
CA LYS A 356 -66.06 -80.34 -58.86
C LYS A 356 -67.09 -80.61 -57.78
N GLU A 357 -67.97 -81.60 -57.89
CA GLU A 357 -68.89 -81.98 -56.79
C GLU A 357 -68.18 -82.66 -55.60
N GLU A 358 -67.11 -83.40 -55.86
CA GLU A 358 -66.26 -84.00 -54.80
C GLU A 358 -65.37 -82.92 -54.18
N LYS A 359 -64.66 -82.14 -55.01
CA LYS A 359 -63.93 -80.95 -54.55
C LYS A 359 -64.83 -79.99 -53.79
N GLU A 360 -66.04 -79.70 -54.24
CA GLU A 360 -66.97 -78.83 -53.54
C GLU A 360 -67.39 -79.34 -52.15
N LYS A 361 -67.08 -80.60 -51.77
CA LYS A 361 -67.24 -81.11 -50.41
C LYS A 361 -65.94 -81.02 -49.63
N GLU A 362 -64.80 -81.28 -50.28
CA GLU A 362 -63.46 -81.10 -49.72
C GLU A 362 -63.20 -79.61 -49.44
N GLU A 363 -63.37 -78.74 -50.43
CA GLU A 363 -63.40 -77.27 -50.36
C GLU A 363 -64.33 -76.80 -49.23
N LYS A 364 -65.58 -77.28 -49.11
CA LYS A 364 -66.46 -76.87 -47.99
C LYS A 364 -65.95 -77.31 -46.60
N LEU A 365 -65.17 -78.39 -46.50
CA LEU A 365 -64.52 -78.83 -45.26
C LEU A 365 -63.20 -78.11 -45.01
N GLU A 366 -62.50 -77.66 -46.06
CA GLU A 366 -61.32 -76.82 -45.98
C GLU A 366 -61.68 -75.37 -45.65
N ASP A 367 -62.72 -74.80 -46.27
CA ASP A 367 -63.35 -73.52 -45.93
C ASP A 367 -63.75 -73.47 -44.45
N GLN A 368 -64.31 -74.57 -43.91
CA GLN A 368 -64.64 -74.64 -42.48
C GLN A 368 -63.39 -74.65 -41.59
N LYS A 369 -62.32 -75.36 -41.97
CA LYS A 369 -61.03 -75.33 -41.25
C LYS A 369 -60.35 -73.97 -41.36
N ILE A 370 -60.43 -73.32 -42.53
CA ILE A 370 -59.89 -71.98 -42.82
C ILE A 370 -60.67 -70.94 -42.01
N LEU A 371 -62.00 -71.04 -41.92
CA LEU A 371 -62.84 -70.17 -41.10
C LEU A 371 -62.53 -70.32 -39.60
N ILE A 372 -62.39 -71.56 -39.10
CA ILE A 372 -61.98 -71.82 -37.71
C ILE A 372 -60.58 -71.24 -37.47
N GLY A 373 -59.61 -71.54 -38.34
CA GLY A 373 -58.25 -71.00 -38.25
C GLY A 373 -58.18 -69.47 -38.36
N LEU A 374 -59.08 -68.84 -39.12
CA LEU A 374 -59.21 -67.38 -39.22
C LEU A 374 -59.82 -66.78 -37.95
N MET A 375 -60.82 -67.44 -37.34
CA MET A 375 -61.38 -67.05 -36.04
C MET A 375 -60.36 -67.20 -34.90
N GLU A 376 -59.55 -68.26 -34.92
CA GLU A 376 -58.44 -68.45 -33.97
C GLU A 376 -57.32 -67.43 -34.20
N ALA A 377 -56.96 -67.14 -35.45
CA ALA A 377 -55.97 -66.12 -35.80
C ALA A 377 -56.42 -64.70 -35.42
N ASP A 378 -57.67 -64.32 -35.69
CA ASP A 378 -58.23 -63.02 -35.27
C ASP A 378 -58.30 -62.91 -33.74
N ARG A 379 -58.69 -63.99 -33.04
CA ARG A 379 -58.64 -64.04 -31.58
C ARG A 379 -57.22 -63.81 -31.07
N ILE A 380 -56.22 -64.52 -31.60
CA ILE A 380 -54.80 -64.36 -31.23
C ILE A 380 -54.33 -62.93 -31.55
N TYR A 381 -54.72 -62.36 -32.68
CA TYR A 381 -54.42 -60.97 -33.04
C TYR A 381 -55.03 -59.96 -32.07
N GLN A 382 -56.30 -60.14 -31.67
CA GLN A 382 -56.94 -59.31 -30.64
C GLN A 382 -56.27 -59.45 -29.27
N GLU A 383 -55.83 -60.65 -28.88
CA GLU A 383 -55.08 -60.88 -27.64
C GLU A 383 -53.70 -60.20 -27.71
N LEU A 384 -52.96 -60.33 -28.82
CA LEU A 384 -51.68 -59.66 -29.06
C LEU A 384 -51.77 -58.13 -29.08
N GLU A 385 -52.82 -57.55 -29.68
CA GLU A 385 -53.01 -56.10 -29.74
C GLU A 385 -53.38 -55.53 -28.36
N LYS A 386 -54.19 -56.24 -27.56
CA LYS A 386 -54.42 -55.92 -26.14
C LYS A 386 -53.10 -55.94 -25.35
N ASP A 387 -52.28 -56.97 -25.57
CA ASP A 387 -50.97 -57.11 -24.93
C ASP A 387 -50.01 -55.97 -25.31
N LYS A 388 -50.00 -55.57 -26.59
CA LYS A 388 -49.26 -54.43 -27.13
C LYS A 388 -49.72 -53.10 -26.53
N ILE A 389 -51.03 -52.86 -26.44
CA ILE A 389 -51.60 -51.69 -25.76
C ILE A 389 -51.20 -51.66 -24.27
N HIS A 390 -51.30 -52.80 -23.58
CA HIS A 390 -50.94 -52.92 -22.16
C HIS A 390 -49.43 -52.67 -21.93
N ARG A 391 -48.55 -53.27 -22.75
CA ARG A 391 -47.09 -53.03 -22.69
C ARG A 391 -46.76 -51.57 -22.93
N ASN A 392 -47.40 -50.92 -23.90
CA ASN A 392 -47.23 -49.48 -24.17
C ASN A 392 -47.71 -48.62 -22.98
N TYR A 393 -48.85 -48.96 -22.38
CA TYR A 393 -49.35 -48.29 -21.18
C TYR A 393 -48.37 -48.41 -19.99
N CYS A 394 -47.86 -49.62 -19.71
CA CYS A 394 -46.88 -49.85 -18.66
C CYS A 394 -45.52 -49.18 -18.95
N ALA A 395 -45.11 -49.04 -20.22
CA ALA A 395 -43.92 -48.28 -20.60
C ALA A 395 -44.11 -46.77 -20.37
N ASN A 396 -45.26 -46.22 -20.76
CA ASN A 396 -45.61 -44.82 -20.54
C ASN A 396 -45.73 -44.50 -19.03
N LEU A 397 -46.28 -45.41 -18.22
CA LEU A 397 -46.34 -45.25 -16.77
C LEU A 397 -44.94 -45.18 -16.14
N LYS A 398 -44.03 -46.07 -16.53
CA LYS A 398 -42.62 -46.03 -16.09
C LYS A 398 -41.88 -44.77 -16.54
N LEU A 399 -42.19 -44.26 -17.74
CA LEU A 399 -41.65 -42.99 -18.22
C LEU A 399 -42.18 -41.81 -17.38
N GLN A 400 -43.46 -41.82 -17.02
CA GLN A 400 -44.06 -40.83 -16.14
C GLN A 400 -43.47 -40.89 -14.72
N GLU A 401 -43.28 -42.08 -14.15
CA GLU A 401 -42.59 -42.30 -12.87
C GLU A 401 -41.16 -41.74 -12.91
N ALA A 402 -40.41 -42.02 -13.97
CA ALA A 402 -39.06 -41.48 -14.16
C ALA A 402 -39.03 -39.94 -14.32
N HIS A 403 -40.02 -39.36 -15.01
CA HIS A 403 -40.15 -37.90 -15.13
C HIS A 403 -40.51 -37.25 -13.77
N VAL A 404 -41.41 -37.86 -13.00
CA VAL A 404 -41.75 -37.39 -11.63
C VAL A 404 -40.53 -37.48 -10.72
N ALA A 405 -39.75 -38.56 -10.79
CA ALA A 405 -38.50 -38.70 -10.06
C ALA A 405 -37.49 -37.59 -10.45
N GLN A 406 -37.29 -37.32 -11.74
CA GLN A 406 -36.41 -36.24 -12.22
C GLN A 406 -36.87 -34.84 -11.77
N ILE A 407 -38.19 -34.61 -11.69
CA ILE A 407 -38.76 -33.36 -11.18
C ILE A 407 -38.47 -33.22 -9.68
N ALA A 408 -38.69 -34.28 -8.89
CA ALA A 408 -38.38 -34.29 -7.46
C ALA A 408 -36.87 -34.09 -7.20
N ASP A 409 -36.01 -34.77 -7.96
CA ASP A 409 -34.55 -34.61 -7.93
C ASP A 409 -34.14 -33.16 -8.21
N LYS A 410 -34.77 -32.50 -9.20
CA LYS A 410 -34.49 -31.11 -9.56
C LYS A 410 -34.95 -30.12 -8.47
N ILE A 411 -36.10 -30.39 -7.83
CA ILE A 411 -36.59 -29.59 -6.70
C ILE A 411 -35.63 -29.73 -5.51
N ALA A 412 -35.28 -30.95 -5.12
CA ALA A 412 -34.36 -31.20 -3.99
C ALA A 412 -32.96 -30.60 -4.22
N ARG A 413 -32.45 -30.61 -5.45
CA ARG A 413 -31.20 -29.90 -5.81
C ARG A 413 -31.35 -28.39 -5.65
N GLY A 414 -32.41 -27.79 -6.20
CA GLY A 414 -32.67 -26.34 -6.07
C GLY A 414 -32.99 -25.88 -4.65
N GLU A 415 -33.44 -26.76 -3.76
CA GLU A 415 -33.58 -26.49 -2.32
C GLU A 415 -32.23 -26.56 -1.60
N ASN A 416 -31.40 -27.56 -1.92
CA ASN A 416 -30.03 -27.68 -1.40
C ASN A 416 -29.11 -26.53 -1.86
N GLU A 417 -29.24 -26.09 -3.12
CA GLU A 417 -28.53 -24.92 -3.66
C GLU A 417 -28.88 -23.65 -2.85
N LYS A 418 -30.18 -23.38 -2.60
CA LYS A 418 -30.62 -22.27 -1.74
C LYS A 418 -30.10 -22.38 -0.32
N GLN A 419 -30.11 -23.59 0.27
CA GLN A 419 -29.57 -23.81 1.62
C GLN A 419 -28.07 -23.51 1.68
N GLN A 420 -27.31 -23.86 0.64
CA GLN A 420 -25.89 -23.53 0.51
C GLN A 420 -25.65 -22.03 0.33
N ASP A 421 -26.47 -21.33 -0.46
CA ASP A 421 -26.43 -19.87 -0.58
C ASP A 421 -26.75 -19.19 0.77
N ASP A 422 -27.81 -19.62 1.47
CA ASP A 422 -28.17 -19.13 2.80
C ASP A 422 -27.07 -19.41 3.84
N GLU A 423 -26.43 -20.58 3.80
CA GLU A 423 -25.26 -20.90 4.63
C GLU A 423 -24.04 -20.04 4.29
N TYR A 424 -23.79 -19.79 3.00
CA TYR A 424 -22.69 -18.94 2.54
C TYR A 424 -22.87 -17.49 2.97
N VAL A 425 -24.08 -16.92 2.86
CA VAL A 425 -24.40 -15.58 3.39
C VAL A 425 -24.18 -15.53 4.90
N ARG A 426 -24.70 -16.50 5.66
CA ARG A 426 -24.47 -16.58 7.12
C ARG A 426 -22.99 -16.72 7.48
N GLN A 427 -22.19 -17.44 6.69
CA GLN A 427 -20.74 -17.53 6.87
C GLN A 427 -20.06 -16.18 6.58
N GLN A 428 -20.45 -15.45 5.53
CA GLN A 428 -19.95 -14.11 5.25
C GLN A 428 -20.27 -13.12 6.37
N GLU A 429 -21.50 -13.13 6.89
CA GLU A 429 -21.92 -12.30 8.02
C GLU A 429 -21.08 -12.59 9.28
N LEU A 430 -20.86 -13.88 9.61
CA LEU A 430 -20.02 -14.28 10.73
C LEU A 430 -18.56 -13.82 10.55
N ILE A 431 -18.00 -13.91 9.33
CA ILE A 431 -16.66 -13.41 9.02
C ILE A 431 -16.60 -11.88 9.14
N ALA A 432 -17.61 -11.15 8.68
CA ALA A 432 -17.70 -9.69 8.82
C ALA A 432 -17.78 -9.27 10.31
N LEU A 433 -18.58 -9.98 11.11
CA LEU A 433 -18.68 -9.75 12.55
C LEU A 433 -17.35 -10.05 13.28
N CYS A 434 -16.67 -11.15 12.94
CA CYS A 434 -15.36 -11.48 13.51
C CYS A 434 -14.29 -10.43 13.15
N THR A 435 -14.24 -10.00 11.88
CA THR A 435 -13.24 -9.03 11.41
C THR A 435 -13.47 -7.61 11.93
N GLU A 436 -14.73 -7.14 12.09
CA GLU A 436 -15.00 -5.86 12.77
C GLU A 436 -14.72 -5.96 14.29
N GLN A 437 -14.93 -7.12 14.93
CA GLN A 437 -14.47 -7.32 16.32
C GLN A 437 -12.95 -7.29 16.46
N GLU A 438 -12.21 -7.90 15.53
CA GLU A 438 -10.74 -7.82 15.47
C GLU A 438 -10.28 -6.38 15.23
N PHE A 439 -10.92 -5.66 14.31
CA PHE A 439 -10.70 -4.25 14.07
C PHE A 439 -10.94 -3.40 15.32
N GLN A 440 -12.04 -3.59 16.05
CA GLN A 440 -12.33 -2.85 17.28
C GLN A 440 -11.32 -3.17 18.39
N LYS A 441 -10.93 -4.44 18.55
CA LYS A 441 -9.87 -4.87 19.50
C LYS A 441 -8.51 -4.25 19.14
N TYR A 442 -8.21 -4.07 17.86
CA TYR A 442 -7.00 -3.39 17.38
C TYR A 442 -7.09 -1.87 17.59
N ALA A 443 -8.19 -1.24 17.17
CA ALA A 443 -8.41 0.19 17.23
C ALA A 443 -8.37 0.72 18.68
N ASN A 444 -9.00 0.00 19.62
CA ASN A 444 -8.94 0.33 21.04
C ASN A 444 -7.50 0.29 21.56
N LYS A 445 -6.71 -0.76 21.25
CA LYS A 445 -5.28 -0.83 21.65
C LYS A 445 -4.45 0.34 21.11
N VAL A 446 -4.73 0.81 19.90
CA VAL A 446 -4.05 1.99 19.32
C VAL A 446 -4.49 3.27 20.04
N ILE A 447 -5.78 3.42 20.35
CA ILE A 447 -6.30 4.55 21.14
C ILE A 447 -5.70 4.55 22.56
N ASP A 448 -5.54 3.39 23.20
CA ASP A 448 -4.90 3.23 24.52
C ASP A 448 -3.38 3.51 24.54
N GLN A 449 -2.74 3.53 23.35
CA GLN A 449 -1.34 3.95 23.18
C GLN A 449 -1.24 5.45 22.90
N GLN A 450 -2.13 5.97 22.05
CA GLN A 450 -2.16 7.39 21.70
C GLN A 450 -2.70 8.27 22.86
N SER A 451 -3.60 7.77 23.70
CA SER A 451 -4.14 8.50 24.86
C SER A 451 -3.08 8.89 25.89
N LYS A 452 -2.02 8.08 26.02
CA LYS A 452 -0.83 8.36 26.84
C LYS A 452 0.09 9.44 26.26
N THR A 453 -0.14 9.79 24.99
CA THR A 453 0.83 10.48 24.12
C THR A 453 0.27 11.80 23.58
N THR A 454 -1.04 11.88 23.41
CA THR A 454 -1.76 12.92 22.66
C THR A 454 -3.16 13.09 23.26
N GLN A 455 -3.55 14.32 23.63
CA GLN A 455 -4.89 14.59 24.17
C GLN A 455 -5.99 14.56 23.09
N ASN A 456 -5.65 14.88 21.85
CA ASN A 456 -6.59 15.01 20.74
C ASN A 456 -6.86 13.67 20.03
N LEU A 457 -7.67 12.81 20.66
CA LEU A 457 -8.07 11.49 20.15
C LEU A 457 -9.29 11.54 19.20
N TYR A 458 -9.88 12.72 18.97
CA TYR A 458 -11.12 12.88 18.19
C TYR A 458 -11.08 12.23 16.80
N PRO A 459 -9.98 12.29 16.00
CA PRO A 459 -9.93 11.62 14.70
C PRO A 459 -10.12 10.10 14.79
N LEU A 460 -9.48 9.46 15.79
CA LEU A 460 -9.52 8.01 15.99
C LEU A 460 -10.92 7.56 16.45
N LEU A 461 -11.48 8.26 17.44
CA LEU A 461 -12.82 8.00 17.95
C LEU A 461 -13.89 8.17 16.85
N LYS A 462 -13.78 9.23 16.04
CA LYS A 462 -14.68 9.45 14.90
C LYS A 462 -14.66 8.28 13.91
N ARG A 463 -13.47 7.77 13.55
CA ARG A 463 -13.36 6.61 12.65
C ARG A 463 -13.86 5.33 13.29
N LEU A 464 -13.61 5.11 14.58
CA LEU A 464 -14.08 3.92 15.29
C LEU A 464 -15.61 3.81 15.24
N HIS A 465 -16.32 4.89 15.55
CA HIS A 465 -17.79 4.94 15.55
C HIS A 465 -18.43 4.86 14.14
N GLU A 466 -17.66 5.03 13.07
CA GLU A 466 -18.16 5.20 11.70
C GLU A 466 -18.75 3.92 11.06
N SER A 467 -18.45 2.72 11.59
CA SER A 467 -19.04 1.44 11.10
C SER A 467 -20.50 1.25 11.48
N ILE A 468 -21.01 1.97 12.49
CA ILE A 468 -22.37 1.77 13.01
C ILE A 468 -23.44 2.35 12.05
N ARG A 469 -23.04 3.16 11.05
CA ARG A 469 -23.88 3.41 9.87
C ARG A 469 -23.82 2.22 8.92
N THR A 470 -24.53 1.16 9.30
CA THR A 470 -24.90 0.05 8.43
C THR A 470 -25.46 0.57 7.10
N SER A 471 -24.92 0.12 5.98
CA SER A 471 -25.51 0.28 4.65
C SER A 471 -26.73 -0.67 4.44
N SER A 472 -27.39 -1.05 5.53
CA SER A 472 -28.62 -1.84 5.56
C SER A 472 -29.82 -0.89 5.64
N GLY A 473 -30.08 -0.24 4.51
CA GLY A 473 -31.11 0.77 4.35
C GLY A 473 -30.89 1.53 3.05
N PRO A 474 -31.87 1.58 2.13
CA PRO A 474 -31.72 2.34 0.90
C PRO A 474 -31.54 3.82 1.25
N VAL A 475 -30.47 4.44 0.73
CA VAL A 475 -30.27 5.88 0.83
C VAL A 475 -31.27 6.55 -0.11
N TYR A 476 -32.47 6.82 0.41
CA TYR A 476 -33.39 7.78 -0.18
C TYR A 476 -32.76 9.17 -0.06
N SER A 477 -31.94 9.54 -1.05
CA SER A 477 -31.57 10.93 -1.28
C SER A 477 -32.83 11.71 -1.65
N GLU A 478 -33.22 12.63 -0.78
CA GLU A 478 -34.45 13.42 -0.87
C GLU A 478 -34.30 14.59 -1.87
N ASP A 479 -33.83 14.29 -3.09
CA ASP A 479 -33.70 15.24 -4.19
C ASP A 479 -34.88 15.12 -5.15
N GLN A 480 -35.93 15.94 -4.90
CA GLN A 480 -37.09 16.03 -5.77
C GLN A 480 -36.76 16.78 -7.08
N TYR A 481 -36.57 16.02 -8.17
CA TYR A 481 -36.78 16.55 -9.53
C TYR A 481 -37.69 15.62 -10.34
N CYS A 482 -38.94 16.06 -10.55
CA CYS A 482 -39.88 15.37 -11.42
C CYS A 482 -39.42 15.45 -12.88
N GLY A 483 -38.90 14.33 -13.39
CA GLY A 483 -38.74 14.09 -14.82
C GLY A 483 -39.59 12.89 -15.23
N GLU A 484 -40.71 13.13 -15.91
CA GLU A 484 -41.60 12.06 -16.36
C GLU A 484 -40.87 11.09 -17.29
N LYS A 485 -40.62 9.88 -16.81
CA LYS A 485 -40.27 8.72 -17.65
C LYS A 485 -41.40 7.71 -17.53
N ARG A 486 -42.23 7.64 -18.58
CA ARG A 486 -43.28 6.62 -18.71
C ARG A 486 -42.64 5.25 -18.76
N SER A 487 -42.70 4.52 -17.65
CA SER A 487 -42.38 3.10 -17.60
C SER A 487 -43.42 2.34 -18.43
N ILE A 488 -43.03 1.93 -19.65
CA ILE A 488 -43.83 0.99 -20.43
C ILE A 488 -43.76 -0.36 -19.71
N GLN A 489 -44.82 -0.71 -18.99
CA GLN A 489 -44.98 -2.07 -18.47
C GLN A 489 -45.17 -3.03 -19.65
N PRO A 490 -44.50 -4.20 -19.69
CA PRO A 490 -44.89 -5.28 -20.58
C PRO A 490 -46.17 -5.95 -20.04
N PRO A 491 -47.31 -5.88 -20.75
CA PRO A 491 -48.58 -6.39 -20.23
C PRO A 491 -48.72 -7.89 -20.49
N TYR A 492 -48.00 -8.73 -19.73
CA TYR A 492 -48.21 -10.18 -19.78
C TYR A 492 -47.91 -10.92 -18.47
N THR A 493 -48.76 -10.72 -17.46
CA THR A 493 -48.94 -11.70 -16.37
C THR A 493 -50.15 -12.58 -16.68
N GLY A 494 -49.97 -13.51 -17.62
CA GLY A 494 -50.97 -14.52 -17.94
C GLY A 494 -51.01 -15.62 -16.86
N GLU A 495 -51.83 -15.43 -15.84
CA GLU A 495 -52.32 -16.55 -15.04
C GLU A 495 -53.20 -17.47 -15.90
N THR A 496 -53.41 -18.73 -15.47
CA THR A 496 -54.30 -19.72 -16.14
C THR A 496 -53.76 -20.34 -17.43
N ALA A 497 -52.92 -21.38 -17.29
CA ALA A 497 -52.52 -22.29 -18.38
C ALA A 497 -53.67 -23.19 -18.93
N GLN A 498 -54.94 -22.79 -18.76
CA GLN A 498 -56.12 -23.51 -19.25
C GLN A 498 -56.67 -22.93 -20.57
N GLU A 499 -56.52 -21.62 -20.84
CA GLU A 499 -57.04 -21.01 -22.08
C GLU A 499 -56.33 -21.54 -23.33
N MET A 500 -55.02 -21.84 -23.23
CA MET A 500 -54.21 -22.46 -24.29
C MET A 500 -54.69 -23.86 -24.71
N LYS A 501 -55.63 -24.50 -23.99
CA LYS A 501 -56.28 -25.74 -24.46
C LYS A 501 -57.46 -25.49 -25.40
N LEU A 502 -58.22 -24.41 -25.19
CA LEU A 502 -59.48 -24.17 -25.92
C LEU A 502 -59.27 -23.73 -27.38
N LEU A 503 -58.08 -23.24 -27.74
CA LEU A 503 -57.74 -22.86 -29.12
C LEU A 503 -57.23 -24.01 -30.00
N ASN A 504 -57.04 -25.22 -29.45
CA ASN A 504 -56.46 -26.35 -30.18
C ASN A 504 -57.37 -27.59 -30.24
N GLU A 505 -58.62 -27.50 -29.76
CA GLU A 505 -59.65 -28.54 -29.96
C GLU A 505 -60.32 -28.43 -31.34
N GLN A 506 -59.51 -28.42 -32.41
CA GLN A 506 -60.03 -28.68 -33.76
C GLN A 506 -60.38 -30.17 -33.86
N LYS A 507 -61.69 -30.46 -33.90
CA LYS A 507 -62.21 -31.82 -34.07
C LYS A 507 -61.71 -32.43 -35.37
N TYR A 508 -60.97 -33.54 -35.28
CA TYR A 508 -60.50 -34.30 -36.44
C TYR A 508 -61.51 -35.36 -36.94
N ASP A 509 -62.79 -35.13 -36.65
CA ASP A 509 -63.92 -35.99 -37.01
C ASP A 509 -64.67 -35.42 -38.25
N ASP A 510 -63.99 -35.37 -39.40
CA ASP A 510 -64.59 -35.46 -40.75
C ASP A 510 -63.52 -35.25 -41.84
N THR A 511 -62.99 -36.33 -42.44
CA THR A 511 -62.40 -36.40 -43.82
C THR A 511 -61.71 -37.76 -44.11
N LYS A 512 -62.47 -38.86 -44.09
CA LYS A 512 -62.02 -40.14 -44.72
C LYS A 512 -63.12 -40.77 -45.57
N THR A 513 -63.50 -40.04 -46.63
CA THR A 513 -64.27 -40.61 -47.75
C THR A 513 -63.50 -41.75 -48.39
N ARG A 514 -64.09 -42.94 -48.29
CA ARG A 514 -63.56 -44.22 -48.75
C ARG A 514 -63.52 -44.29 -50.27
N LEU A 515 -62.33 -44.14 -50.89
CA LEU A 515 -62.13 -44.67 -52.24
C LEU A 515 -62.27 -46.19 -52.18
N GLY A 516 -63.29 -46.73 -52.85
CA GLY A 516 -63.42 -48.17 -53.04
C GLY A 516 -62.63 -48.61 -54.27
N PHE A 517 -61.72 -49.56 -54.09
CA PHE A 517 -61.36 -50.46 -55.18
C PHE A 517 -62.44 -51.55 -55.25
N THR A 518 -63.15 -51.60 -56.37
CA THR A 518 -63.78 -52.84 -56.87
C THR A 518 -62.74 -53.63 -57.67
N TRP A 519 -63.05 -54.91 -57.91
CA TRP A 519 -62.28 -55.83 -58.75
C TRP A 519 -61.95 -55.28 -60.14
#